data_AF-A0A1B7LN01-F1
#
_entry.id   AF-A0A1B7LN01-F1
#
_cell.length_a   1.000
_cell.length_b   1.000
_cell.length_c   1.000
_cell.angle_alpha   90.00
_cell.angle_beta   90.00
_cell.angle_gamma   90.00
#
_symmetry.space_group_name_H-M   'P 1'
#
loop_
_entity.id
_entity.type
_entity.pdbx_description
1 polymer ?
#
loop_
_entity_poly.entity_id
_entity_poly.type
_entity_poly.pdbx_seq_one_letter_code
_entity_poly.pdbx_strand_id
1 'polypeptide(L)'
;MDNNAKVIKFQQNIETKEDVINYLKSTDRIDYDALINVFKSNDKIVLSRKEIISLLKIINDKSNRKCPYCNSTFISRHQKHTRYKDGVTKERFRCKDCRKTFSDTTNTIFHNAKLSFEKIQMCVKEVTNENTIRKAAKNVDISVPTAFYMKHKILNGREVVEM
;
A
#
# COMPACT_ATOMS: atom_id res chain seq x y z
N MET A 1 -6.65 31.27 -11.67
CA MET A 1 -5.97 31.85 -10.51
C MET A 1 -6.62 31.20 -9.30
N ASP A 2 -6.09 30.19 -8.62
CA ASP A 2 -4.73 29.65 -8.53
C ASP A 2 -4.80 28.13 -8.36
N ASN A 3 -4.29 27.39 -9.33
CA ASN A 3 -4.27 25.91 -9.33
C ASN A 3 -2.90 25.37 -8.88
N ASN A 4 -2.15 26.16 -8.10
CA ASN A 4 -0.71 25.95 -7.87
C ASN A 4 -0.34 25.84 -6.39
N ALA A 5 -1.30 25.66 -5.48
CA ALA A 5 -1.09 25.74 -4.03
C ALA A 5 -1.23 24.42 -3.25
N LYS A 6 -1.46 23.26 -3.90
CA LYS A 6 -1.50 21.95 -3.21
C LYS A 6 -0.52 20.91 -3.74
N VAL A 7 0.38 21.29 -4.65
CA VAL A 7 1.62 20.55 -4.92
C VAL A 7 2.67 21.08 -3.94
N ILE A 8 2.42 20.88 -2.65
CA ILE A 8 3.34 21.35 -1.60
C ILE A 8 4.58 20.45 -1.64
N LYS A 9 5.66 21.04 -2.15
CA LYS A 9 7.08 20.66 -2.04
C LYS A 9 7.35 19.46 -1.13
N PHE A 10 7.51 18.29 -1.76
CA PHE A 10 8.10 17.11 -1.14
C PHE A 10 9.63 17.31 -1.05
N GLN A 11 10.07 18.01 -0.01
CA GLN A 11 11.46 18.05 0.44
C GLN A 11 11.47 17.73 1.93
N GLN A 12 11.27 16.45 2.25
CA GLN A 12 11.78 15.91 3.51
C GLN A 12 12.85 14.89 3.14
N ASN A 13 14.06 15.05 3.70
CA ASN A 13 15.14 14.07 3.62
C ASN A 13 14.69 12.82 4.38
N ILE A 14 14.07 11.87 3.67
CA ILE A 14 13.68 10.57 4.22
C ILE A 14 14.84 9.62 3.96
N GLU A 15 15.70 9.47 4.95
CA GLU A 15 16.95 8.69 4.84
C GLU A 15 16.86 7.35 5.59
N THR A 16 15.88 7.18 6.48
CA THR A 16 15.75 6.01 7.34
C THR A 16 14.34 5.39 7.31
N LYS A 17 14.23 4.15 7.80
CA LYS A 17 12.93 3.49 8.01
C LYS A 17 11.99 4.26 8.96
N GLU A 18 12.56 4.99 9.92
CA GLU A 18 11.80 5.71 10.93
C GLU A 18 11.11 6.95 10.35
N ASP A 19 11.76 7.60 9.39
CA ASP A 19 11.21 8.77 8.68
C ASP A 19 9.95 8.38 7.87
N VAL A 20 9.98 7.20 7.24
CA VAL A 20 8.81 6.63 6.52
C VAL A 20 7.65 6.38 7.47
N ILE A 21 7.95 5.82 8.65
CA ILE A 21 6.94 5.51 9.67
C ILE A 21 6.30 6.81 10.19
N ASN A 22 7.09 7.84 10.44
CA ASN A 22 6.60 9.14 10.92
C ASN A 22 5.79 9.88 9.86
N TYR A 23 6.18 9.80 8.59
CA TYR A 23 5.41 10.33 7.47
C TYR A 23 4.04 9.62 7.33
N LEU A 24 4.02 8.29 7.32
CA LEU A 24 2.76 7.54 7.16
C LEU A 24 1.79 7.73 8.34
N LYS A 25 2.32 8.07 9.53
CA LYS A 25 1.51 8.45 10.70
C LYS A 25 0.87 9.83 10.57
N SER A 26 1.45 10.75 9.80
CA SER A 26 0.93 12.12 9.63
C SER A 26 -0.08 12.25 8.50
N THR A 27 -0.27 11.19 7.69
CA THR A 27 -1.23 11.15 6.58
C THR A 27 -2.48 10.36 6.95
N ASP A 28 -3.66 10.97 6.83
CA ASP A 28 -4.97 10.33 7.09
C ASP A 28 -5.38 9.28 6.04
N ARG A 29 -4.56 9.07 5.01
CA ARG A 29 -4.78 8.13 3.91
C ARG A 29 -3.45 7.51 3.50
N ILE A 30 -3.49 6.30 2.92
CA ILE A 30 -2.30 5.72 2.27
C ILE A 30 -1.99 6.59 1.04
N ASP A 31 -1.16 7.62 1.23
CA ASP A 31 -0.63 8.42 0.13
C ASP A 31 0.41 7.58 -0.61
N TYR A 32 -0.05 6.93 -1.68
CA TYR A 32 0.79 6.11 -2.54
C TYR A 32 1.88 6.93 -3.22
N ASP A 33 1.64 8.21 -3.51
CA ASP A 33 2.64 9.07 -4.14
C ASP A 33 3.77 9.39 -3.17
N ALA A 34 3.45 9.56 -1.90
CA ALA A 34 4.46 9.70 -0.87
C ALA A 34 5.19 8.41 -0.52
N LEU A 35 4.49 7.27 -0.48
CA LEU A 35 5.13 5.95 -0.36
C LEU A 35 6.06 5.67 -1.56
N ILE A 36 5.67 6.10 -2.75
CA ILE A 36 6.47 6.05 -3.97
C ILE A 36 7.70 6.96 -3.87
N ASN A 37 7.55 8.19 -3.38
CA ASN A 37 8.67 9.11 -3.18
C ASN A 37 9.66 8.61 -2.12
N VAL A 38 9.15 7.99 -1.04
CA VAL A 38 9.96 7.29 -0.04
C VAL A 38 10.83 6.20 -0.67
N PHE A 39 10.24 5.33 -1.51
CA PHE A 39 11.00 4.26 -2.17
C PHE A 39 11.97 4.78 -3.24
N LYS A 40 11.67 5.92 -3.87
CA LYS A 40 12.56 6.58 -4.85
C LYS A 40 13.84 7.14 -4.19
N SER A 41 13.75 7.66 -2.97
CA SER A 41 14.89 8.31 -2.30
C SER A 41 15.89 7.33 -1.68
N ASN A 42 15.55 6.04 -1.58
CA ASN A 42 16.38 5.09 -0.84
C ASN A 42 16.34 3.67 -1.43
N ASP A 43 17.25 3.40 -2.36
CA ASP A 43 17.33 2.17 -3.16
C ASP A 43 17.53 0.86 -2.35
N LYS A 44 17.85 0.97 -1.06
CA LYS A 44 18.17 -0.14 -0.15
C LYS A 44 17.09 -0.44 0.90
N ILE A 45 16.02 0.36 1.00
CA ILE A 45 14.99 0.15 2.03
C ILE A 45 13.91 -0.81 1.52
N VAL A 46 14.01 -2.08 1.91
CA VAL A 46 12.92 -3.06 1.80
C VAL A 46 12.33 -3.28 3.19
N LEU A 47 11.02 -3.04 3.33
CA LEU A 47 10.29 -3.31 4.56
C LEU A 47 9.85 -4.77 4.59
N SER A 48 10.03 -5.40 5.75
CA SER A 48 9.46 -6.71 6.03
C SER A 48 7.94 -6.64 6.03
N ARG A 49 7.29 -7.78 5.78
CA ARG A 49 5.82 -7.89 5.88
C ARG A 49 5.29 -7.42 7.23
N LYS A 50 5.98 -7.71 8.34
CA LYS A 50 5.57 -7.30 9.68
C LYS A 50 5.52 -5.78 9.81
N GLU A 51 6.55 -5.08 9.31
CA GLU A 51 6.61 -3.62 9.29
C GLU A 51 5.47 -3.05 8.43
N ILE A 52 5.26 -3.59 7.22
CA ILE A 52 4.19 -3.12 6.32
C ILE A 52 2.81 -3.31 6.94
N ILE A 53 2.52 -4.48 7.53
CA ILE A 53 1.23 -4.71 8.19
C ILE A 53 1.06 -3.79 9.41
N SER A 54 2.13 -3.51 10.16
CA SER A 54 2.09 -2.56 11.27
C SER A 54 1.74 -1.15 10.80
N LEU A 55 2.35 -0.69 9.70
CA LEU A 55 2.06 0.59 9.06
C LEU A 55 0.62 0.68 8.56
N LEU A 56 0.18 -0.34 7.82
CA LEU A 56 -1.20 -0.42 7.33
C LEU A 56 -2.21 -0.42 8.48
N LYS A 57 -1.89 -1.05 9.62
CA LYS A 57 -2.74 -0.95 10.80
C LYS A 57 -2.83 0.49 11.27
N ILE A 58 -1.70 1.17 11.49
CA ILE A 58 -1.67 2.58 11.92
C ILE A 58 -2.49 3.48 11.00
N ILE A 59 -2.27 3.40 9.68
CA ILE A 59 -3.00 4.24 8.70
C ILE A 59 -4.50 3.94 8.73
N ASN A 60 -4.88 2.67 8.97
CA ASN A 60 -6.27 2.26 9.10
C ASN A 60 -6.82 2.37 10.54
N ASP A 61 -6.04 2.86 11.52
CA ASP A 61 -6.33 2.79 12.95
C ASP A 61 -6.19 4.17 13.61
N LYS A 62 -7.30 4.90 13.68
CA LYS A 62 -8.00 5.26 14.93
C LYS A 62 -9.05 6.34 14.64
N SER A 63 -10.27 6.11 15.13
CA SER A 63 -11.50 6.94 15.04
C SER A 63 -12.34 6.88 13.75
N ASN A 64 -11.78 6.63 12.57
CA ASN A 64 -12.56 6.67 11.30
C ASN A 64 -12.46 5.41 10.43
N ARG A 65 -12.24 4.23 11.02
CA ARG A 65 -12.26 2.98 10.24
C ARG A 65 -13.65 2.81 9.62
N LYS A 66 -13.72 2.94 8.30
CA LYS A 66 -14.94 2.84 7.50
C LYS A 66 -14.82 1.68 6.53
N CYS A 67 -15.97 1.15 6.13
CA CYS A 67 -16.02 0.09 5.16
C CYS A 67 -15.48 0.61 3.82
N PRO A 68 -14.45 -0.02 3.23
CA PRO A 68 -13.87 0.44 1.96
C PRO A 68 -14.82 0.31 0.77
N TYR A 69 -16.01 -0.29 0.96
CA TYR A 69 -16.99 -0.53 -0.09
C TYR A 69 -18.26 0.32 0.04
N CYS A 70 -18.59 0.81 1.24
CA CYS A 70 -19.84 1.55 1.49
C CYS A 70 -19.69 2.67 2.53
N ASN A 71 -18.46 2.93 3.00
CA ASN A 71 -18.12 3.96 3.97
C ASN A 71 -18.77 3.85 5.37
N SER A 72 -19.53 2.78 5.64
CA SER A 72 -20.13 2.51 6.95
C SER A 72 -19.07 2.36 8.05
N THR A 73 -19.34 2.94 9.21
CA THR A 73 -18.55 2.73 10.45
C THR A 73 -18.97 1.48 11.21
N PHE A 74 -20.09 0.84 10.83
CA PHE A 74 -20.60 -0.33 11.53
C PHE A 74 -19.85 -1.60 11.10
N ILE A 75 -18.72 -1.83 11.78
CA ILE A 75 -17.74 -2.84 11.43
C ILE A 75 -17.46 -3.73 12.64
N SER A 76 -17.45 -5.05 12.42
CA SER A 76 -17.05 -6.04 13.42
C SER A 76 -15.76 -6.75 13.01
N ARG A 77 -14.93 -7.13 13.99
CA ARG A 77 -13.84 -8.08 13.76
C ARG A 77 -14.42 -9.44 13.34
N HIS A 78 -13.85 -10.03 12.30
CA HIS A 78 -14.27 -11.33 11.79
C HIS A 78 -13.40 -12.43 12.41
N GLN A 79 -14.03 -13.37 13.13
CA GLN A 79 -13.40 -14.34 14.07
C GLN A 79 -12.35 -15.30 13.50
N LYS A 80 -12.08 -15.31 12.18
CA LYS A 80 -11.05 -16.15 11.57
C LYS A 80 -9.75 -15.36 11.40
N HIS A 81 -8.98 -15.23 12.48
CA HIS A 81 -7.58 -14.80 12.37
C HIS A 81 -6.79 -15.88 11.64
N THR A 82 -6.35 -15.56 10.43
CA THR A 82 -5.35 -16.37 9.74
C THR A 82 -3.98 -15.73 9.95
N ARG A 83 -2.91 -16.52 9.98
CA ARG A 83 -1.54 -15.98 10.09
C ARG A 83 -0.86 -16.03 8.74
N TYR A 84 0.02 -15.08 8.48
CA TYR A 84 1.05 -15.25 7.46
C TYR A 84 2.07 -16.32 7.93
N LYS A 85 2.90 -16.81 7.01
CA LYS A 85 3.92 -17.83 7.33
C LYS A 85 4.91 -17.40 8.41
N ASP A 86 5.13 -16.08 8.55
CA ASP A 86 5.99 -15.43 9.54
C ASP A 86 5.26 -15.11 10.86
N GLY A 87 4.06 -15.64 11.08
CA GLY A 87 3.30 -15.50 12.33
C GLY A 87 2.48 -14.20 12.45
N VAL A 88 2.62 -13.25 11.52
CA VAL A 88 1.88 -11.99 11.51
C VAL A 88 0.38 -12.25 11.31
N THR A 89 -0.46 -11.69 12.19
CA THR A 89 -1.91 -11.88 12.15
C THR A 89 -2.54 -11.12 10.98
N LYS A 90 -3.30 -11.83 10.13
CA LYS A 90 -4.21 -11.24 9.14
C LYS A 90 -5.55 -10.98 9.82
N GLU A 91 -5.77 -9.72 10.19
CA GLU A 91 -7.06 -9.30 10.68
C GLU A 91 -8.04 -9.14 9.53
N ARG A 92 -9.24 -9.67 9.73
CA ARG A 92 -10.36 -9.50 8.81
C ARG A 92 -11.48 -8.80 9.56
N PHE A 93 -12.14 -7.91 8.85
CA PHE A 93 -13.27 -7.12 9.32
C PHE A 93 -14.47 -7.44 8.45
N ARG A 94 -15.66 -7.32 9.02
CA ARG A 94 -16.92 -7.46 8.30
C ARG A 94 -17.76 -6.22 8.57
N CYS A 95 -18.12 -5.52 7.49
CA CYS A 95 -19.11 -4.46 7.56
C CYS A 95 -20.49 -5.08 7.83
N LYS A 96 -21.28 -4.48 8.71
CA LYS A 96 -22.63 -4.95 9.04
C LYS A 96 -23.67 -4.49 8.03
N ASP A 97 -23.45 -3.35 7.37
CA ASP A 97 -24.40 -2.79 6.39
C ASP A 97 -24.29 -3.53 5.05
N CYS A 98 -23.13 -3.49 4.40
CA CYS A 98 -22.95 -4.15 3.10
C CYS A 98 -22.56 -5.64 3.21
N ARG A 99 -22.33 -6.15 4.43
CA ARG A 99 -21.96 -7.53 4.75
C ARG A 99 -20.62 -8.03 4.16
N LYS A 100 -19.90 -7.20 3.41
CA LYS A 100 -18.58 -7.52 2.81
C LYS A 100 -17.48 -7.60 3.86
N THR A 101 -16.48 -8.43 3.58
CA THR A 101 -15.26 -8.55 4.40
C THR A 101 -14.09 -7.80 3.78
N PHE A 102 -13.22 -7.26 4.63
CA PHE A 102 -12.00 -6.56 4.23
C PHE A 102 -10.90 -6.78 5.28
N SER A 103 -9.68 -6.35 4.99
CA SER A 103 -8.52 -6.42 5.89
C SER A 103 -7.71 -5.13 5.80
N ASP A 104 -6.65 -5.01 6.60
CA ASP A 104 -5.75 -3.84 6.56
C ASP A 104 -5.06 -3.67 5.19
N THR A 105 -5.00 -4.74 4.38
CA THR A 105 -4.48 -4.69 3.01
C THR A 105 -5.53 -4.39 1.95
N THR A 106 -6.82 -4.28 2.28
CA THR A 106 -7.87 -3.97 1.29
C THR A 106 -7.65 -2.58 0.69
N ASN A 107 -7.92 -2.43 -0.61
CA ASN A 107 -7.58 -1.25 -1.41
C ASN A 107 -6.08 -0.91 -1.43
N THR A 108 -5.22 -1.90 -1.23
CA THR A 108 -3.77 -1.74 -1.39
C THR A 108 -3.18 -2.63 -2.47
N ILE A 109 -1.97 -2.28 -2.92
CA ILE A 109 -1.18 -3.11 -3.83
C ILE A 109 -0.88 -4.51 -3.25
N PHE A 110 -0.92 -4.67 -1.93
CA PHE A 110 -0.77 -5.95 -1.23
C PHE A 110 -2.06 -6.78 -1.22
N HIS A 111 -3.23 -6.18 -1.49
CA HIS A 111 -4.52 -6.87 -1.48
C HIS A 111 -4.55 -8.03 -2.47
N ASN A 112 -4.84 -9.26 -2.03
CA ASN A 112 -4.95 -10.44 -2.90
C ASN A 112 -3.74 -10.68 -3.84
N ALA A 113 -2.57 -10.10 -3.52
CA ALA A 113 -1.38 -10.33 -4.31
C ALA A 113 -0.81 -11.72 -3.99
N LYS A 114 -0.46 -12.48 -5.04
CA LYS A 114 0.22 -13.78 -4.90
C LYS A 114 1.72 -13.65 -4.70
N LEU A 115 2.29 -12.50 -5.06
CA LEU A 115 3.68 -12.17 -4.86
C LEU A 115 3.98 -11.94 -3.37
N SER A 116 5.23 -12.16 -2.99
CA SER A 116 5.71 -11.78 -1.67
C SER A 116 5.71 -10.26 -1.51
N PHE A 117 5.69 -9.77 -0.27
CA PHE A 117 5.69 -8.32 0.00
C PHE A 117 6.97 -7.66 -0.52
N GLU A 118 8.08 -8.40 -0.51
CA GLU A 118 9.37 -7.99 -1.04
C GLU A 118 9.30 -7.83 -2.57
N LYS A 119 8.78 -8.84 -3.30
CA LYS A 119 8.61 -8.75 -4.76
C LYS A 119 7.64 -7.63 -5.18
N ILE A 120 6.62 -7.34 -4.38
CA ILE A 120 5.71 -6.21 -4.63
C ILE A 120 6.43 -4.87 -4.48
N GLN A 121 7.26 -4.69 -3.44
CA GLN A 121 8.09 -3.48 -3.28
C GLN A 121 9.08 -3.32 -4.44
N MET A 122 9.69 -4.41 -4.90
CA MET A 122 10.54 -4.37 -6.09
C MET A 122 9.74 -3.98 -7.34
N CYS A 123 8.51 -4.47 -7.52
CA CYS A 123 7.65 -4.04 -8.63
C CYS A 123 7.37 -2.53 -8.56
N VAL A 124 7.12 -1.97 -7.37
CA VAL A 124 6.97 -0.53 -7.18
C VAL A 124 8.23 0.19 -7.65
N LYS A 125 9.41 -0.24 -7.20
CA LYS A 125 10.70 0.32 -7.62
C LYS A 125 10.90 0.29 -9.13
N GLU A 126 10.58 -0.82 -9.79
CA GLU A 126 10.70 -0.92 -11.24
C GLU A 126 9.74 0.02 -11.98
N VAL A 127 8.54 0.22 -11.45
CA VAL A 127 7.57 1.19 -12.00
C VAL A 127 8.02 2.62 -11.78
N THR A 128 8.59 2.94 -10.61
CA THR A 128 9.08 4.29 -10.29
C THR A 128 10.32 4.70 -11.07
N ASN A 129 11.14 3.72 -11.44
CA ASN A 129 12.32 3.91 -12.30
C ASN A 129 11.96 3.86 -13.79
N GLU A 130 10.67 3.84 -14.12
CA GLU A 130 10.15 3.85 -15.49
C GLU A 130 10.68 2.70 -16.37
N ASN A 131 11.10 1.59 -15.76
CA ASN A 131 11.60 0.46 -16.50
C ASN A 131 10.50 -0.17 -17.37
N THR A 132 10.94 -0.74 -18.50
CA THR A 132 10.03 -1.52 -19.35
C THR A 132 9.52 -2.73 -18.59
N ILE A 133 8.30 -3.19 -18.90
CA ILE A 133 7.70 -4.36 -18.25
C ILE A 133 8.60 -5.61 -18.36
N ARG A 134 9.30 -5.78 -19.49
CA ARG A 134 10.23 -6.90 -19.69
C ARG A 134 11.46 -6.78 -18.80
N LYS A 135 12.01 -5.57 -18.65
CA LYS A 135 13.15 -5.31 -17.76
C LYS A 135 12.75 -5.54 -16.29
N ALA A 136 11.59 -5.03 -15.89
CA ALA A 136 11.01 -5.26 -14.57
C ALA A 136 10.80 -6.75 -14.28
N ALA A 137 10.20 -7.48 -15.21
CA ALA A 137 9.98 -8.92 -15.09
C ALA A 137 11.29 -9.69 -14.84
N LYS A 138 12.35 -9.34 -15.58
CA LYS A 138 13.69 -9.90 -15.40
C LYS A 138 14.30 -9.52 -14.05
N ASN A 139 14.21 -8.26 -13.65
CA ASN A 139 14.84 -7.76 -12.41
C ASN A 139 14.16 -8.30 -11.14
N VAL A 140 12.83 -8.48 -11.16
CA VAL A 140 12.05 -8.99 -10.01
C VAL A 140 11.92 -10.51 -10.02
N ASP A 141 12.40 -11.16 -11.08
CA ASP A 141 12.27 -12.61 -11.30
C ASP A 141 10.78 -13.05 -11.25
N ILE A 142 9.98 -12.50 -12.17
CA ILE A 142 8.56 -12.82 -12.34
C ILE A 142 8.20 -12.93 -13.83
N SER A 143 7.07 -13.54 -14.14
CA SER A 143 6.59 -13.59 -15.52
C SER A 143 6.22 -12.19 -16.05
N VAL A 144 6.42 -11.96 -17.35
CA VAL A 144 6.03 -10.69 -18.02
C VAL A 144 4.55 -10.33 -17.78
N PRO A 145 3.58 -11.28 -17.86
CA PRO A 145 2.18 -10.98 -17.51
C PRO A 145 1.99 -10.54 -16.05
N THR A 146 2.75 -11.11 -15.11
CA THR A 146 2.69 -10.71 -13.70
C THR A 146 3.25 -9.30 -13.51
N ALA A 147 4.36 -8.98 -14.18
CA ALA A 147 4.94 -7.63 -14.15
C ALA A 147 3.98 -6.59 -14.75
N PHE A 148 3.30 -6.93 -15.86
CA PHE A 148 2.25 -6.10 -16.46
C PHE A 148 1.09 -5.86 -15.50
N TYR A 149 0.54 -6.93 -14.91
CA TYR A 149 -0.54 -6.84 -13.93
C TYR A 149 -0.13 -5.98 -12.73
N MET A 150 1.08 -6.16 -12.20
CA MET A 150 1.58 -5.37 -11.07
C MET A 150 1.75 -3.90 -11.45
N LYS A 151 2.29 -3.59 -12.64
CA LYS A 151 2.40 -2.22 -13.14
C LYS A 151 1.03 -1.55 -13.21
N HIS A 152 0.04 -2.21 -13.80
CA HIS A 152 -1.34 -1.71 -13.81
C HIS A 152 -1.92 -1.54 -12.40
N LYS A 153 -1.75 -2.52 -11.52
CA LYS A 153 -2.26 -2.44 -10.16
C LYS A 153 -1.64 -1.29 -9.35
N ILE A 154 -0.35 -1.02 -9.57
CA ILE A 154 0.38 0.09 -8.93
C ILE A 154 -0.09 1.43 -9.49
N LEU A 155 -0.26 1.54 -10.81
CA LEU A 155 -0.68 2.77 -11.47
C LEU A 155 -2.17 3.08 -11.24
N ASN A 156 -3.06 2.10 -11.39
CA ASN A 156 -4.50 2.25 -11.16
C ASN A 156 -4.84 2.43 -9.67
N GLY A 157 -3.95 2.00 -8.76
CA GLY A 157 -4.04 2.36 -7.34
C GLY A 157 -4.00 3.88 -7.09
N ARG A 158 -3.54 4.66 -8.08
CA ARG A 158 -3.52 6.14 -8.07
C ARG A 158 -4.82 6.77 -8.60
N GLU A 159 -5.67 6.02 -9.31
CA GLU A 159 -6.85 6.55 -10.02
C GLU A 159 -8.15 6.54 -9.20
N VAL A 160 -8.17 6.01 -7.98
CA VAL A 160 -9.40 5.98 -7.12
C VAL A 160 -9.68 7.35 -6.48
N VAL A 161 -9.27 8.44 -7.12
CA VAL A 161 -9.47 9.84 -6.66
C VAL A 161 -10.64 10.52 -7.37
N GLU A 162 -11.27 9.92 -8.39
CA GLU A 162 -12.29 10.62 -9.19
C GLU A 162 -13.61 9.86 -9.42
N MET A 163 -14.17 9.20 -8.39
CA MET A 163 -15.59 8.80 -8.42
C MET A 163 -16.29 9.01 -7.08
#